data_AF-A0A558D3Q7-F1
#
_entry.id   AF-A0A558D3Q7-F1
#
_cell.length_a   1.000
_cell.length_b   1.000
_cell.length_c   1.000
_cell.angle_alpha   90.00
_cell.angle_beta   90.00
_cell.angle_gamma   90.00
#
_symmetry.space_group_name_H-M   'P 1'
#
loop_
_entity.id
_entity.type
_entity.pdbx_description
1 polymer ?
#
loop_
_entity_poly.entity_id
_entity_poly.type
_entity_poly.pdbx_seq_one_letter_code
_entity_poly.pdbx_strand_id
1 'polypeptide(L)'
;MNLKTAFYTVNYWVLLICRSGKTYSIMKFSQLNIGDQFVYQGSDYTKSGPLQAVEKESGKEKMFMRAANVQPPHAVAETVDDQKTVNVRNLGEMISAYHQRCMQYLDGEANKQKRLHIEKMFNEIKQALEVLSKNPK
;
A
#
# COMPACT_ATOMS: atom_id res chain seq x y z
N MET A 1 -11.68 1.61 -41.29
CA MET A 1 -12.94 1.70 -40.52
C MET A 1 -12.69 1.13 -39.13
N ASN A 2 -12.97 1.97 -38.13
CA ASN A 2 -13.17 1.73 -36.69
C ASN A 2 -12.68 0.43 -36.04
N LEU A 3 -11.75 0.58 -35.10
CA LEU A 3 -11.78 -0.12 -33.81
C LEU A 3 -11.55 0.91 -32.71
N LYS A 4 -12.64 1.23 -32.00
CA LYS A 4 -12.61 1.93 -30.71
C LYS A 4 -12.01 0.98 -29.69
N THR A 5 -10.81 1.28 -29.20
CA THR A 5 -10.24 0.58 -28.05
C THR A 5 -10.36 1.49 -26.84
N ALA A 6 -11.30 1.14 -25.96
CA ALA A 6 -11.43 1.72 -24.64
C ALA A 6 -10.19 1.36 -23.82
N PHE A 7 -9.41 2.37 -23.43
CA PHE A 7 -8.34 2.20 -22.46
C PHE A 7 -8.95 2.23 -21.06
N TYR A 8 -9.11 1.04 -20.47
CA TYR A 8 -9.29 0.90 -19.03
C TYR A 8 -8.02 1.43 -18.34
N THR A 9 -8.21 2.34 -17.40
CA THR A 9 -7.20 2.85 -16.47
C THR A 9 -6.65 1.71 -15.63
N VAL A 10 -5.53 1.13 -16.07
CA VAL A 10 -4.66 0.31 -15.24
C VAL A 10 -3.61 1.24 -14.65
N ASN A 11 -3.57 1.35 -13.32
CA ASN A 11 -2.55 2.05 -12.56
C ASN A 11 -1.18 1.42 -12.83
N TYR A 12 -0.47 1.91 -13.85
CA TYR A 12 0.91 1.53 -14.11
C TYR A 12 1.83 2.24 -13.12
N TRP A 13 2.18 1.53 -12.04
CA TRP A 13 3.45 1.75 -11.37
C TRP A 13 4.55 1.31 -12.34
N VAL A 14 5.12 2.27 -13.07
CA VAL A 14 6.28 2.05 -13.93
C VAL A 14 7.47 1.80 -13.02
N LEU A 15 7.71 0.52 -12.71
CA LEU A 15 8.95 0.03 -12.11
C LEU A 15 10.05 0.13 -13.17
N LEU A 16 10.76 1.26 -13.19
CA LEU A 16 12.01 1.39 -13.94
C LEU A 16 13.11 0.64 -13.18
N ILE A 17 13.35 -0.61 -13.61
CA ILE A 17 14.45 -1.44 -13.11
C ILE A 17 15.75 -0.85 -13.65
N CYS A 18 16.39 0.04 -12.87
CA CYS A 18 17.80 0.36 -13.08
C CYS A 18 18.65 -0.83 -12.60
N ARG A 19 19.70 -1.13 -13.35
CA ARG A 19 20.65 -2.27 -13.27
C ARG A 19 21.42 -2.41 -11.92
N SER A 20 21.00 -1.69 -10.87
CA SER A 20 21.69 -1.57 -9.58
C SER A 20 20.78 -1.86 -8.38
N GLY A 21 19.79 -2.75 -8.51
CA GLY A 21 19.03 -3.32 -7.38
C GLY A 21 18.30 -2.36 -6.45
N LYS A 22 18.23 -1.06 -6.79
CA LYS A 22 17.56 -0.02 -6.00
C LYS A 22 16.22 0.28 -6.65
N THR A 23 15.14 -0.07 -5.94
CA THR A 23 13.78 0.32 -6.30
C THR A 23 13.59 1.78 -5.92
N TYR A 24 13.35 2.63 -6.91
CA TYR A 24 12.99 4.04 -6.67
C TYR A 24 11.50 4.20 -6.93
N SER A 25 10.76 4.57 -5.89
CA SER A 25 9.35 4.96 -6.05
C SER A 25 9.31 6.30 -6.80
N ILE A 26 8.75 6.28 -8.01
CA ILE A 26 8.53 7.50 -8.80
C ILE A 26 7.26 8.17 -8.28
N MET A 27 7.35 9.40 -7.80
CA MET A 27 6.22 10.17 -7.27
C MET A 27 6.01 11.48 -8.03
N LYS A 28 4.88 12.15 -7.79
CA LYS A 28 4.58 13.45 -8.39
C LYS A 28 5.20 14.57 -7.56
N PHE A 29 5.72 15.61 -8.23
CA PHE A 29 6.26 16.80 -7.56
C PHE A 29 5.27 17.45 -6.58
N SER A 30 3.98 17.39 -6.88
CA SER A 30 2.91 17.88 -5.99
C SER A 30 2.74 17.12 -4.69
N GLN A 31 3.24 15.89 -4.60
CA GLN A 31 3.18 15.05 -3.40
C GLN A 31 4.36 15.32 -2.44
N LEU A 32 5.40 16.04 -2.89
CA LEU A 32 6.49 16.48 -2.02
C LEU A 32 6.04 17.65 -1.13
N ASN A 33 6.53 17.70 0.11
CA ASN A 33 6.40 18.86 0.97
C ASN A 33 7.46 19.92 0.64
N ILE A 34 7.20 21.17 1.02
CA ILE A 34 8.22 22.22 0.93
C ILE A 34 9.34 21.89 1.92
N GLY A 35 10.59 21.94 1.46
CA GLY A 35 11.78 21.49 2.20
C GLY A 35 12.24 20.07 1.85
N ASP A 36 11.40 19.27 1.18
CA ASP A 36 11.80 17.93 0.75
C ASP A 36 12.84 18.01 -0.36
N GLN A 37 13.89 17.20 -0.23
CA GLN A 37 14.87 16.98 -1.29
C GLN A 37 14.29 15.98 -2.31
N PHE A 38 14.76 16.00 -3.56
CA PHE A 38 14.42 15.02 -4.62
C PHE A 38 15.43 15.07 -5.77
N VAL A 39 15.51 13.98 -6.54
CA VAL A 39 16.30 13.85 -7.77
C VAL A 39 15.38 14.01 -8.98
N TYR A 40 15.82 14.83 -9.92
CA TYR A 40 15.15 15.00 -11.21
C TYR A 40 16.19 15.12 -12.32
N GLN A 41 16.08 14.26 -13.34
CA GLN A 41 17.03 14.18 -14.46
C GLN A 41 18.50 14.00 -14.03
N GLY A 42 18.72 13.37 -12.88
CA GLY A 42 20.07 13.11 -12.34
C GLY A 42 20.64 14.23 -11.45
N SER A 43 19.93 15.35 -11.28
CA SER A 43 20.35 16.43 -10.36
C SER A 43 19.51 16.45 -9.08
N ASP A 44 20.15 16.83 -7.98
CA ASP A 44 19.51 17.01 -6.67
C ASP A 44 18.83 18.38 -6.57
N TYR A 45 17.59 18.38 -6.11
CA TYR A 45 16.77 19.56 -5.88
C TYR A 45 16.17 19.56 -4.48
N THR A 46 15.79 20.73 -3.99
CA THR A 46 14.98 20.92 -2.77
C THR A 46 13.73 21.72 -3.12
N LYS A 47 12.55 21.23 -2.76
CA LYS A 47 11.29 21.93 -3.05
C LYS A 47 11.18 23.22 -2.23
N SER A 48 11.20 24.37 -2.89
CA SER A 48 11.10 25.71 -2.27
C SER A 48 9.67 26.25 -2.25
N GLY A 49 8.82 25.80 -3.18
CA GLY A 49 7.44 26.28 -3.28
C GLY A 49 6.51 25.29 -3.98
N PRO A 50 5.24 25.68 -4.23
CA PRO A 50 4.24 24.80 -4.84
C PRO A 50 4.63 24.28 -6.22
N LEU A 51 5.39 25.07 -6.99
CA LEU A 51 5.87 24.77 -8.34
C LEU A 51 7.37 25.08 -8.51
N GLN A 52 8.09 25.32 -7.41
CA GLN A 52 9.48 25.77 -7.46
C GLN A 52 10.37 24.82 -6.65
N ALA A 53 11.59 24.61 -7.14
CA ALA A 53 12.63 23.91 -6.41
C ALA A 53 14.00 24.53 -6.71
N VAL A 54 14.90 24.42 -5.74
CA VAL A 54 16.26 24.93 -5.82
C VAL A 54 17.21 23.76 -6.09
N GLU A 55 18.01 23.87 -7.14
CA GLU A 55 19.06 22.90 -7.45
C GLU A 55 20.19 22.99 -6.41
N LYS A 56 20.59 21.84 -5.85
CA LYS A 56 21.55 21.78 -4.75
C LYS A 56 22.96 22.23 -5.16
N GLU A 57 23.37 21.93 -6.38
CA GLU A 57 24.71 22.26 -6.88
C GLU A 57 24.83 23.73 -7.29
N SER A 58 23.83 24.27 -7.97
CA SER A 58 23.90 25.62 -8.55
C SER A 58 23.19 26.69 -7.73
N GLY A 59 22.35 26.29 -6.77
CA GLY A 59 21.47 27.19 -6.01
C GLY A 59 20.39 27.85 -6.87
N LYS A 60 20.25 27.47 -8.15
CA LYS A 60 19.27 28.07 -9.05
C LYS A 60 17.88 27.54 -8.78
N GLU A 61 16.92 28.45 -8.79
CA GLU A 61 15.51 28.09 -8.73
C GLU A 61 15.00 27.66 -10.12
N LYS A 62 14.23 26.58 -10.14
CA LYS A 62 13.63 25.99 -11.33
C LYS A 62 12.15 25.73 -11.08
N MET A 63 11.34 26.00 -12.10
CA MET A 63 9.92 25.68 -12.06
C MET A 63 9.67 24.23 -12.49
N PHE A 64 8.77 23.56 -11.75
CA PHE A 64 8.34 22.19 -11.99
C PHE A 64 6.85 22.14 -12.27
N MET A 65 6.45 21.28 -13.22
CA MET A 65 5.04 20.98 -13.42
C MET A 65 4.50 20.17 -12.23
N ARG A 66 3.24 20.43 -11.85
CA ARG A 66 2.56 19.72 -10.75
C ARG A 66 2.59 18.20 -10.89
N ALA A 67 2.51 17.71 -12.13
CA ALA A 67 2.50 16.29 -12.50
C ALA A 67 3.87 15.72 -12.88
N ALA A 68 4.95 16.49 -12.71
CA ALA A 68 6.31 16.03 -12.98
C ALA A 68 6.65 14.82 -12.10
N ASN A 69 7.27 13.81 -12.72
CA ASN A 69 7.76 12.63 -12.03
C ASN A 69 9.13 12.94 -11.41
N VAL A 70 9.27 12.71 -10.11
CA VAL A 70 10.48 12.98 -9.32
C VAL A 70 10.82 11.78 -8.45
N GLN A 71 12.10 11.63 -8.09
CA GLN A 71 12.58 10.55 -7.23
C GLN A 71 12.95 11.15 -5.86
N PRO A 72 12.34 10.73 -4.75
CA PRO A 72 12.78 11.19 -3.43
C PRO A 72 14.20 10.64 -3.12
N PRO A 73 15.11 11.42 -2.50
CA PRO A 73 16.54 11.11 -2.37
C PRO A 73 16.80 10.13 -1.23
N HIS A 74 15.86 10.05 -0.30
CA HIS A 74 15.56 8.83 0.40
C HIS A 74 14.07 8.62 0.17
N ALA A 75 13.72 7.58 -0.60
CA ALA A 75 12.75 6.70 -0.02
C ALA A 75 13.35 6.38 1.36
N VAL A 76 12.86 7.06 2.41
CA VAL A 76 12.47 6.28 3.57
C VAL A 76 11.74 5.16 2.88
N ALA A 77 12.35 3.98 2.89
CA ALA A 77 11.51 2.83 2.85
C ALA A 77 10.51 3.19 3.95
N GLU A 78 9.33 3.67 3.55
CA GLU A 78 8.15 2.94 3.91
C GLU A 78 8.61 1.51 3.70
N THR A 79 9.15 0.93 4.76
CA THR A 79 8.82 -0.40 5.14
C THR A 79 7.30 -0.37 5.07
N VAL A 80 6.75 -0.49 3.85
CA VAL A 80 5.80 -1.54 3.58
C VAL A 80 6.42 -2.67 4.35
N ASP A 81 5.86 -2.87 5.55
CA ASP A 81 6.27 -3.86 6.51
C ASP A 81 6.24 -5.16 5.73
N ASP A 82 7.37 -5.43 5.06
CA ASP A 82 7.57 -6.51 4.13
C ASP A 82 7.58 -7.68 5.07
N GLN A 83 6.40 -8.26 5.19
CA GLN A 83 6.10 -9.37 6.07
C GLN A 83 6.09 -9.00 7.56
N LYS A 84 5.04 -8.28 7.97
CA LYS A 84 4.25 -8.86 9.07
C LYS A 84 3.71 -10.20 8.56
N THR A 85 4.56 -11.22 8.63
CA THR A 85 4.19 -12.62 8.54
C THR A 85 3.19 -12.78 9.68
N VAL A 86 1.91 -12.58 9.36
CA VAL A 86 0.83 -12.85 10.29
C VAL A 86 0.95 -14.33 10.56
N ASN A 87 1.56 -14.65 11.71
CA ASN A 87 1.67 -16.02 12.17
C ASN A 87 0.25 -16.60 12.15
N VAL A 88 0.07 -17.75 11.50
CA VAL A 88 -1.24 -18.42 11.38
C VAL A 88 -1.89 -18.58 12.77
N ARG A 89 -1.08 -18.72 13.82
CA ARG A 89 -1.51 -18.71 15.21
C ARG A 89 -2.13 -17.37 15.65
N ASN A 90 -1.47 -16.25 15.36
CA ASN A 90 -1.99 -14.91 15.66
C ASN A 90 -3.29 -14.63 14.88
N LEU A 91 -3.39 -15.11 13.63
CA LEU A 91 -4.61 -14.99 12.83
C LEU A 91 -5.78 -15.76 13.46
N GLY A 92 -5.54 -16.99 13.94
CA GLY A 92 -6.55 -17.79 14.64
C GLY A 92 -7.07 -17.14 15.92
N GLU A 93 -6.19 -16.52 16.71
CA GLU A 93 -6.56 -15.77 17.90
C GLU A 93 -7.39 -14.53 17.57
N MET A 94 -7.00 -13.76 16.55
CA MET A 94 -7.75 -12.58 16.09
C MET A 94 -9.15 -12.94 15.59
N ILE A 95 -9.28 -14.02 14.81
CA ILE A 95 -10.57 -14.49 14.27
C ILE A 95 -11.47 -15.01 15.41
N SER A 96 -10.90 -15.70 16.39
CA SER A 96 -11.64 -16.16 17.58
C SER A 96 -12.16 -14.98 18.41
N ALA A 97 -11.33 -13.97 18.64
CA ALA A 97 -11.71 -12.75 19.36
C ALA A 97 -12.82 -11.97 18.60
N TYR A 98 -12.72 -11.90 17.27
CA TYR A 98 -13.75 -11.29 16.44
C TYR A 98 -15.08 -12.03 16.54
N HIS A 99 -15.07 -13.36 16.43
CA HIS A 99 -16.27 -14.19 16.57
C HIS A 99 -16.95 -14.01 17.93
N GLN A 100 -16.16 -13.98 19.01
CA GLN A 100 -16.69 -13.75 20.35
C GLN A 100 -17.41 -12.41 20.46
N ARG A 101 -16.86 -11.34 19.87
CA ARG A 101 -17.54 -10.03 19.81
C ARG A 101 -18.85 -10.11 19.03
N CYS A 102 -18.87 -10.77 17.87
CA CYS A 102 -20.11 -10.95 17.11
C CYS A 102 -21.19 -11.65 17.94
N MET A 103 -20.83 -12.69 18.71
CA MET A 103 -21.78 -13.42 19.54
C MET A 103 -22.33 -12.59 20.72
N GLN A 104 -21.58 -11.62 21.22
CA GLN A 104 -22.06 -10.67 22.23
C GLN A 104 -23.12 -9.72 21.68
N TYR A 105 -23.01 -9.31 20.41
CA TYR A 105 -23.98 -8.41 19.77
C TYR A 105 -25.22 -9.10 19.22
N LEU A 106 -25.21 -10.44 19.14
CA LEU A 106 -26.28 -11.23 18.54
C LEU A 106 -27.14 -11.95 19.58
N ASP A 107 -27.32 -11.34 20.74
CA ASP A 107 -28.17 -11.92 21.76
C ASP A 107 -29.67 -11.87 21.41
N GLY A 108 -30.44 -12.78 21.99
CA GLY A 108 -31.89 -12.87 21.82
C GLY A 108 -32.38 -13.81 20.71
N GLU A 109 -33.63 -14.28 20.86
CA GLU A 109 -34.23 -15.31 20.00
C GLU A 109 -34.42 -14.85 18.54
N ALA A 110 -34.64 -13.55 18.33
CA ALA A 110 -34.75 -12.94 17.00
C ALA A 110 -33.46 -13.07 16.16
N ASN A 111 -32.30 -13.25 16.81
CA ASN A 111 -31.00 -13.35 16.15
C ASN A 111 -30.49 -14.79 16.03
N LYS A 112 -31.27 -15.80 16.46
CA LYS A 112 -30.87 -17.21 16.47
C LYS A 112 -30.37 -17.72 15.12
N GLN A 113 -31.07 -17.40 14.04
CA GLN A 113 -30.68 -17.79 12.68
C GLN A 113 -29.36 -17.12 12.25
N LYS A 114 -29.14 -15.86 12.64
CA LYS A 114 -27.88 -15.14 12.36
C LYS A 114 -26.72 -15.72 13.15
N ARG A 115 -26.94 -16.12 14.41
CA ARG A 115 -25.94 -16.81 15.24
C ARG A 115 -25.51 -18.12 14.59
N LEU A 116 -26.47 -18.97 14.21
CA LEU A 116 -26.19 -20.24 13.53
C LEU A 116 -25.41 -20.04 12.23
N HIS A 117 -25.76 -19.03 11.45
CA HIS A 117 -25.08 -18.72 10.20
C HIS A 117 -23.63 -18.26 10.44
N ILE A 118 -23.40 -17.35 11.38
CA ILE A 118 -22.05 -16.85 11.70
C ILE A 118 -21.19 -17.94 12.33
N GLU A 119 -21.76 -18.78 13.18
CA GLU A 119 -21.07 -19.93 13.77
C GLU A 119 -20.65 -20.95 12.70
N LYS A 120 -21.51 -21.20 11.71
CA LYS A 120 -21.16 -22.03 10.55
C LYS A 120 -19.97 -21.45 9.78
N MET A 121 -20.04 -20.17 9.41
CA MET A 121 -18.94 -19.49 8.68
C MET A 121 -17.63 -19.48 9.48
N PHE A 122 -17.71 -19.27 10.79
CA PHE A 122 -16.56 -19.33 11.68
C PHE A 122 -15.90 -20.71 11.69
N ASN A 123 -16.70 -21.77 11.74
CA ASN A 123 -16.19 -23.14 11.71
C ASN A 123 -15.50 -23.48 10.37
N GLU A 124 -16.04 -23.01 9.24
CA GLU A 124 -15.40 -23.17 7.92
C GLU A 124 -14.03 -22.47 7.88
N ILE A 125 -13.94 -21.25 8.39
CA ILE A 125 -12.67 -20.50 8.48
C ILE A 125 -11.68 -21.22 9.40
N LYS A 126 -12.13 -21.75 10.54
CA LYS A 126 -11.28 -22.49 11.48
C LYS A 126 -10.69 -23.75 10.83
N GLN A 127 -11.51 -24.51 10.10
CA GLN A 127 -11.03 -25.69 9.37
C GLN A 127 -9.99 -25.31 8.30
N ALA A 128 -10.22 -24.23 7.55
CA ALA A 128 -9.25 -23.74 6.56
C ALA A 128 -7.91 -23.35 7.22
N LEU A 129 -7.94 -22.68 8.39
CA LEU A 129 -6.73 -22.34 9.14
C LEU A 129 -5.99 -23.58 9.66
N GLU A 130 -6.71 -24.61 10.11
CA GLU A 130 -6.08 -25.87 10.54
C GLU A 130 -5.36 -26.58 9.39
N VAL A 131 -5.95 -26.57 8.19
CA VAL A 131 -5.31 -27.12 6.98
C VAL A 131 -4.05 -26.34 6.62
N LEU A 132 -4.10 -25.01 6.69
CA LEU A 132 -2.95 -24.14 6.43
C LEU A 132 -1.84 -24.33 7.46
N SER A 133 -2.19 -24.54 8.74
CA SER A 133 -1.21 -24.79 9.79
C SER A 133 -0.49 -26.15 9.64
N LYS A 134 -1.12 -27.14 9.01
CA LYS A 134 -0.55 -28.48 8.80
C LYS A 134 0.33 -28.59 7.55
N ASN A 135 0.19 -27.67 6.59
CA ASN A 135 0.98 -27.63 5.36
C ASN A 135 1.64 -26.25 5.17
N PRO A 136 2.68 -25.91 5.94
CA PRO A 136 3.47 -24.71 5.67
C PRO A 136 4.22 -24.93 4.34
N LYS A 137 3.78 -24.25 3.28
CA LYS A 137 4.52 -24.19 2.01
C LYS A 137 5.77 -23.33 2.13
#